data_AF-A0A929CLQ5-F1
#
_entry.id   AF-A0A929CLQ5-F1
#
_cell.length_a   1.000
_cell.length_b   1.000
_cell.length_c   1.000
_cell.angle_alpha   90.00
_cell.angle_beta   90.00
_cell.angle_gamma   90.00
#
_symmetry.space_group_name_H-M   'P 1'
#
loop_
_entity.id
_entity.type
_entity.pdbx_description
1 polymer ?
#
loop_
_entity_poly.entity_id
_entity_poly.type
_entity_poly.pdbx_seq_one_letter_code
_entity_poly.pdbx_strand_id
1 'polypeptide(L)'
;MPGGKGNITPKDGKQFSSEYQPKQKWTEKKALKVGHDLIKWLKAEEENIFFEEFLYIENDYYSDLIGYLGRKFTSFLELINKAKKIQELKLVKFGVFDKLNATMTKFTLINNHDWKEKTQSDLTTNGKDISIQEQVKNIVKIEFVNDKNEIE
;
A
#
# COMPACT_ATOMS: atom_id res chain seq x y z
N MET A 1 11.83 22.39 -39.55
CA MET A 1 13.21 22.77 -39.16
C MET A 1 14.08 21.52 -39.13
N PRO A 2 15.10 21.38 -40.00
CA PRO A 2 16.04 20.27 -39.94
C PRO A 2 17.13 20.62 -38.92
N GLY A 3 16.94 20.21 -37.66
CA GLY A 3 17.77 20.64 -36.54
C GLY A 3 18.48 19.46 -35.87
N GLY A 4 19.76 19.29 -36.16
CA GLY A 4 20.67 18.40 -35.44
C GLY A 4 22.12 18.78 -35.77
N LYS A 5 22.94 19.05 -34.75
CA LYS A 5 24.35 19.45 -34.91
C LYS A 5 25.15 18.21 -35.34
N GLY A 6 25.49 18.14 -36.63
CA GLY A 6 26.12 16.98 -37.28
C GLY A 6 25.09 16.12 -38.00
N ASN A 7 25.38 15.73 -39.24
CA ASN A 7 24.54 14.84 -40.06
C ASN A 7 24.58 13.40 -39.52
N ILE A 8 24.10 13.19 -38.30
CA ILE A 8 24.01 11.85 -37.69
C ILE A 8 22.78 11.18 -38.29
N THR A 9 23.02 10.12 -39.04
CA THR A 9 22.00 9.25 -39.62
C THR A 9 21.74 8.05 -38.70
N PRO A 10 20.57 7.39 -38.80
CA PRO A 10 20.29 6.17 -38.03
C PRO A 10 21.31 5.03 -38.23
N LYS A 11 22.10 5.08 -39.32
CA LYS A 11 23.17 4.10 -39.63
C LYS A 11 24.44 4.32 -38.79
N ASP A 12 24.60 5.51 -38.20
CA ASP A 12 25.79 5.87 -37.42
C ASP A 12 25.74 5.28 -35.99
N GLY A 13 24.59 4.75 -35.56
CA GLY A 13 24.42 4.02 -34.30
C GLY A 13 24.13 2.53 -34.51
N LYS A 14 24.45 1.70 -33.51
CA LYS A 14 23.98 0.30 -33.50
C LYS A 14 22.47 0.27 -33.32
N GLN A 15 21.77 -0.15 -34.37
CA GLN A 15 20.31 -0.32 -34.32
C GLN A 15 19.95 -1.61 -33.58
N PHE A 16 18.82 -1.59 -32.87
CA PHE A 16 18.27 -2.80 -32.27
C PHE A 16 17.92 -3.79 -33.39
N SER A 17 18.45 -5.01 -33.31
CA SER A 17 18.18 -6.08 -34.27
C SER A 17 18.00 -7.42 -33.54
N SER A 18 17.58 -8.46 -34.27
CA SER A 18 17.59 -9.83 -33.75
C SER A 18 19.00 -10.28 -33.33
N GLU A 19 20.03 -9.76 -33.99
CA GLU A 19 21.44 -10.07 -33.76
C GLU A 19 22.09 -9.18 -32.69
N TYR A 20 21.55 -7.97 -32.47
CA TYR A 20 22.04 -7.02 -31.46
C TYR A 20 20.93 -6.59 -30.51
N GLN A 21 20.90 -7.26 -29.35
CA GLN A 21 20.12 -6.88 -28.19
C GLN A 21 21.04 -6.26 -27.13
N PRO A 22 20.74 -5.06 -26.61
CA PRO A 22 21.53 -4.44 -25.57
C PRO A 22 21.48 -5.30 -24.30
N LYS A 23 22.60 -5.31 -23.55
CA LYS A 23 22.65 -6.03 -22.28
C LYS A 23 21.59 -5.48 -21.35
N GLN A 24 20.81 -6.38 -20.75
CA GLN A 24 19.73 -6.00 -19.87
C GLN A 24 20.26 -5.23 -18.66
N LYS A 25 19.76 -4.00 -18.45
CA LYS A 25 20.18 -3.12 -17.36
C LYS A 25 19.93 -3.75 -15.98
N TRP A 26 18.74 -4.34 -15.81
CA TRP A 26 18.24 -4.94 -14.58
C TRP A 26 18.17 -6.46 -14.67
N THR A 27 19.12 -7.11 -14.00
CA THR A 27 19.15 -8.55 -13.76
C THR A 27 18.59 -8.87 -12.38
N GLU A 28 18.17 -10.11 -12.16
CA GLU A 28 17.66 -10.56 -10.85
C GLU A 28 18.69 -10.31 -9.74
N LYS A 29 19.97 -10.66 -9.99
CA LYS A 29 21.06 -10.40 -9.04
C LYS A 29 21.15 -8.94 -8.60
N LYS A 30 20.95 -7.99 -9.53
CA LYS A 30 20.95 -6.55 -9.19
C LYS A 30 19.71 -6.16 -8.41
N ALA A 31 18.54 -6.66 -8.79
CA ALA A 31 17.30 -6.42 -8.06
C ALA A 31 17.40 -6.93 -6.62
N LEU A 32 17.87 -8.17 -6.43
CA LEU A 32 18.11 -8.76 -5.11
C LEU A 32 19.11 -7.95 -4.29
N LYS A 33 20.19 -7.48 -4.90
CA LYS A 33 21.14 -6.59 -4.23
C LYS A 33 20.43 -5.34 -3.68
N VAL A 34 19.62 -4.67 -4.50
CA VAL A 34 18.83 -3.50 -4.06
C VAL A 34 17.89 -3.87 -2.91
N GLY A 35 17.20 -5.00 -3.00
CA GLY A 35 16.30 -5.46 -1.93
C GLY A 35 17.04 -5.75 -0.61
N HIS A 36 18.22 -6.34 -0.66
CA HIS A 36 19.04 -6.58 0.53
C HIS A 36 19.62 -5.29 1.11
N ASP A 37 20.09 -4.38 0.26
CA ASP A 37 20.59 -3.08 0.68
C ASP A 37 19.48 -2.26 1.36
N LEU A 38 18.24 -2.31 0.84
CA LEU A 38 17.07 -1.71 1.46
C LEU A 38 16.81 -2.28 2.87
N ILE A 39 16.78 -3.60 3.01
CA ILE A 39 16.55 -4.25 4.32
C ILE A 39 17.66 -3.91 5.31
N LYS A 40 18.91 -3.81 4.83
CA LYS A 40 20.05 -3.41 5.64
C LYS A 40 19.87 -1.96 6.11
N TRP A 41 19.50 -1.05 5.21
CA TRP A 41 19.26 0.36 5.53
C TRP A 41 18.14 0.53 6.55
N LEU A 42 17.00 -0.16 6.36
CA LEU A 42 15.88 -0.15 7.32
C LEU A 42 16.28 -0.62 8.73
N LYS A 43 17.29 -1.49 8.83
CA LYS A 43 17.75 -2.03 10.12
C LYS A 43 18.90 -1.24 10.73
N ALA A 44 19.54 -0.36 9.96
CA ALA A 44 20.71 0.39 10.41
C ALA A 44 20.32 1.37 11.52
N GLU A 45 19.29 2.18 11.29
CA GLU A 45 18.84 3.22 12.23
C GLU A 45 17.41 2.98 12.66
N GLU A 46 17.05 3.41 13.87
CA GLU A 46 15.66 3.37 14.36
C GLU A 46 14.75 4.23 13.48
N GLU A 47 15.22 5.41 13.08
CA GLU A 47 14.50 6.44 12.31
C GLU A 47 14.19 6.06 10.86
N ASN A 48 14.90 5.08 10.30
CA ASN A 48 14.66 4.55 8.96
C ASN A 48 13.37 3.71 8.93
N ILE A 49 12.22 4.37 8.99
CA ILE A 49 10.90 3.74 9.12
C ILE A 49 10.32 3.48 7.74
N PHE A 50 10.32 4.49 6.87
CA PHE A 50 9.68 4.44 5.56
C PHE A 50 10.65 3.90 4.51
N PHE A 51 10.37 2.69 4.00
CA PHE A 51 11.26 2.07 3.02
C PHE A 51 11.29 2.85 1.70
N GLU A 52 10.25 3.65 1.43
CA GLU A 52 10.15 4.54 0.29
C GLU A 52 11.23 5.62 0.29
N GLU A 53 11.73 6.06 1.45
CA GLU A 53 12.81 7.05 1.54
C GLU A 53 14.10 6.51 0.91
N PHE A 54 14.48 5.28 1.26
CA PHE A 54 15.62 4.63 0.64
C PHE A 54 15.46 4.48 -0.87
N LEU A 55 14.25 4.15 -1.32
CA LEU A 55 14.01 3.93 -2.74
C LEU A 55 14.02 5.26 -3.50
N TYR A 56 13.26 6.24 -3.07
CA TYR A 56 13.02 7.48 -3.81
C TYR A 56 14.04 8.57 -3.52
N ILE A 57 14.38 8.80 -2.24
CA ILE A 57 15.24 9.91 -1.83
C ILE A 57 16.72 9.52 -1.94
N GLU A 58 17.10 8.35 -1.44
CA GLU A 58 18.52 7.96 -1.38
C GLU A 58 19.05 7.38 -2.70
N ASN A 59 18.19 6.79 -3.53
CA ASN A 59 18.63 6.02 -4.71
C ASN A 59 17.89 6.35 -6.02
N ASP A 60 16.95 7.30 -6.04
CA ASP A 60 16.17 7.69 -7.24
C ASP A 60 15.47 6.50 -7.95
N TYR A 61 15.03 5.50 -7.19
CA TYR A 61 14.24 4.38 -7.68
C TYR A 61 12.73 4.67 -7.58
N TYR A 62 12.16 5.05 -8.72
CA TYR A 62 10.74 5.33 -8.87
C TYR A 62 9.86 4.09 -8.68
N SER A 63 8.62 4.30 -8.26
CA SER A 63 7.61 3.26 -8.01
C SER A 63 7.42 2.30 -9.20
N ASP A 64 7.42 2.82 -10.43
CA ASP A 64 7.27 2.02 -11.65
C ASP A 64 8.40 1.01 -11.84
N LEU A 65 9.63 1.40 -11.52
CA LEU A 65 10.79 0.51 -11.57
C LEU A 65 10.64 -0.60 -10.54
N ILE A 66 10.27 -0.27 -9.31
CA ILE A 66 10.10 -1.24 -8.23
C ILE A 66 8.95 -2.21 -8.57
N GLY A 67 7.84 -1.69 -9.11
CA GLY A 67 6.74 -2.50 -9.61
C GLY A 67 7.15 -3.41 -10.77
N TYR A 68 7.94 -2.91 -11.72
CA TYR A 68 8.51 -3.73 -12.80
C TYR A 68 9.40 -4.85 -12.25
N LEU A 69 10.32 -4.53 -11.35
CA LEU A 69 11.23 -5.52 -10.76
C LEU A 69 10.47 -6.56 -9.94
N GLY A 70 9.46 -6.15 -9.16
CA GLY A 70 8.64 -7.06 -8.36
C GLY A 70 7.78 -8.00 -9.20
N ARG A 71 7.21 -7.52 -10.32
CA ARG A 71 6.49 -8.39 -11.27
C ARG A 71 7.41 -9.37 -11.99
N LYS A 72 8.64 -8.93 -12.30
CA LYS A 72 9.60 -9.71 -13.07
C LYS A 72 10.35 -10.75 -12.23
N PHE A 73 10.67 -10.40 -10.99
CA PHE A 73 11.46 -11.24 -10.07
C PHE A 73 10.69 -11.40 -8.75
N THR A 74 10.04 -12.54 -8.58
CA THR A 74 9.26 -12.86 -7.36
C THR A 74 10.13 -12.80 -6.09
N SER A 75 11.39 -13.23 -6.20
CA SER A 75 12.40 -13.14 -5.15
C SER A 75 12.66 -11.70 -4.67
N PHE A 76 12.60 -10.72 -5.58
CA PHE A 76 12.69 -9.30 -5.22
C PHE A 76 11.40 -8.80 -4.56
N LEU A 77 10.23 -9.23 -5.05
CA LEU A 77 8.94 -8.89 -4.45
C LEU A 77 8.85 -9.33 -2.98
N GLU A 78 9.37 -10.52 -2.66
CA GLU A 78 9.44 -11.01 -1.27
C GLU A 78 10.27 -10.09 -0.37
N LEU A 79 11.36 -9.52 -0.88
CA LEU A 79 12.18 -8.55 -0.13
C LEU A 79 11.43 -7.24 0.10
N ILE A 80 10.65 -6.76 -0.88
CA ILE A 80 9.80 -5.57 -0.71
C ILE A 80 8.69 -5.84 0.32
N ASN A 81 8.06 -7.01 0.29
CA ASN A 81 7.06 -7.39 1.30
C ASN A 81 7.67 -7.47 2.71
N LYS A 82 8.90 -7.98 2.81
CA LYS A 82 9.66 -7.98 4.06
C LYS A 82 9.97 -6.56 4.54
N ALA A 83 10.32 -5.64 3.64
CA ALA A 83 10.55 -4.23 3.96
C ALA A 83 9.27 -3.57 4.52
N LYS A 84 8.13 -3.79 3.86
CA LYS A 84 6.81 -3.35 4.35
C LYS A 84 6.53 -3.86 5.76
N LYS A 85 6.80 -5.14 6.02
CA LYS A 85 6.59 -5.72 7.37
C LYS A 85 7.50 -5.10 8.43
N ILE A 86 8.74 -4.76 8.09
CA ILE A 86 9.66 -4.06 9.01
C ILE A 86 9.13 -2.66 9.33
N GLN A 87 8.67 -1.92 8.32
CA GLN A 87 8.07 -0.60 8.51
C GLN A 87 6.85 -0.67 9.43
N GLU A 88 5.94 -1.63 9.20
CA GLU A 88 4.76 -1.85 10.06
C GLU A 88 5.18 -2.06 11.53
N LEU A 89 6.15 -2.96 11.77
CA LEU A 89 6.62 -3.27 13.12
C LEU A 89 7.29 -2.07 13.79
N LYS A 90 8.06 -1.27 13.04
CA LYS A 90 8.66 -0.05 13.56
C LYS A 90 7.60 0.98 13.95
N LEU A 91 6.61 1.21 13.10
CA LEU A 91 5.49 2.11 13.40
C LEU A 91 4.77 1.71 14.67
N VAL A 92 4.44 0.42 14.83
CA VAL A 92 3.81 -0.10 16.04
C VAL A 92 4.71 0.07 17.26
N LYS A 93 5.97 -0.37 17.18
CA LYS A 93 6.94 -0.30 18.29
C LYS A 93 7.10 1.14 18.79
N PHE A 94 7.32 2.09 17.88
CA PHE A 94 7.56 3.48 18.26
C PHE A 94 6.28 4.25 18.61
N GLY A 95 5.13 3.87 18.05
CA GLY A 95 3.84 4.36 18.51
C GLY A 95 3.52 3.92 19.94
N VAL A 96 3.82 2.66 20.31
CA VAL A 96 3.63 2.14 21.68
C VAL A 96 4.58 2.80 22.68
N PHE A 97 5.80 3.14 22.25
CA PHE A 97 6.78 3.83 23.10
C PHE A 97 6.62 5.36 23.13
N ASP A 98 5.54 5.89 22.55
CA ASP A 98 5.26 7.34 22.46
C ASP A 98 6.41 8.14 21.82
N LYS A 99 7.22 7.48 20.98
CA LYS A 99 8.30 8.12 20.19
C LYS A 99 7.76 8.74 18.89
N LEU A 100 6.57 8.34 18.47
CA LEU A 100 5.87 8.88 17.31
C LEU A 100 4.49 9.38 17.74
N ASN A 101 3.96 10.36 17.02
CA ASN A 101 2.60 10.81 17.23
C ASN A 101 1.61 9.67 16.98
N ALA A 102 0.90 9.23 18.03
CA ALA A 102 0.00 8.08 17.97
C ALA A 102 -1.10 8.20 16.91
N THR A 103 -1.62 9.41 16.69
CA THR A 103 -2.65 9.67 15.67
C THR A 103 -2.09 9.47 14.26
N MET A 104 -0.88 9.97 14.00
CA MET A 104 -0.21 9.79 12.72
C MET A 104 0.23 8.34 12.49
N THR A 105 0.70 7.65 13.54
CA THR A 105 1.00 6.22 13.48
C THR A 105 -0.25 5.42 13.09
N LYS A 106 -1.38 5.68 13.75
CA LYS A 106 -2.68 5.05 13.45
C LYS A 106 -3.12 5.32 12.01
N PHE A 107 -3.07 6.58 11.58
CA PHE A 107 -3.39 6.97 10.19
C PHE A 107 -2.53 6.22 9.17
N THR A 108 -1.23 6.10 9.44
CA THR A 108 -0.29 5.41 8.55
C THR A 108 -0.56 3.90 8.50
N LEU A 109 -0.82 3.27 9.65
CA LEU A 109 -1.12 1.84 9.72
C LEU A 109 -2.42 1.49 8.99
N ILE A 110 -3.46 2.32 9.12
CA ILE A 110 -4.74 2.10 8.43
C ILE A 110 -4.58 2.21 6.92
N ASN A 111 -3.92 3.27 6.43
CA ASN A 111 -3.84 3.53 4.98
C ASN A 111 -2.82 2.66 4.25
N ASN A 112 -1.70 2.33 4.90
CA ASN A 112 -0.56 1.69 4.21
C ASN A 112 -0.39 0.21 4.58
N HIS A 113 -1.01 -0.25 5.66
CA HIS A 113 -0.86 -1.62 6.19
C HIS A 113 -2.19 -2.32 6.45
N ASP A 114 -3.31 -1.79 5.93
CA ASP A 114 -4.66 -2.37 6.02
C ASP A 114 -5.16 -2.64 7.45
N TRP A 115 -4.63 -1.93 8.45
CA TRP A 115 -5.14 -2.04 9.82
C TRP A 115 -6.56 -1.50 9.90
N LYS A 116 -7.38 -2.11 10.75
CA LYS A 116 -8.78 -1.72 10.95
C LYS A 116 -9.08 -1.56 12.43
N GLU A 117 -9.85 -0.55 12.75
CA GLU A 117 -10.39 -0.38 14.09
C GLU A 117 -11.46 -1.42 14.35
N LYS A 118 -11.28 -2.18 15.43
CA LYS A 118 -12.32 -3.06 15.92
C LYS A 118 -13.31 -2.22 16.72
N THR A 119 -14.50 -2.02 16.18
CA THR A 119 -15.61 -1.40 16.91
C THR A 119 -16.51 -2.51 17.45
N GLN A 120 -16.75 -2.52 18.77
CA GLN A 120 -17.81 -3.29 19.38
C GLN A 120 -18.89 -2.29 19.79
N SER A 121 -20.09 -2.42 19.21
CA SER A 121 -21.25 -1.62 19.58
C SER A 121 -22.24 -2.50 20.31
N ASP A 122 -22.55 -2.16 21.55
CA ASP A 122 -23.62 -2.80 22.29
C ASP A 122 -24.95 -2.19 21.86
N LEU A 123 -25.64 -2.88 20.96
CA LEU A 123 -26.99 -2.52 20.53
C LEU A 123 -28.01 -2.94 21.60
N THR A 124 -27.95 -2.31 22.76
CA THR A 124 -28.96 -2.46 23.81
C THR A 124 -29.73 -1.15 23.97
N THR A 125 -31.06 -1.24 24.07
CA THR A 125 -31.89 -0.12 24.52
C THR A 125 -32.39 -0.46 25.92
N ASN A 126 -32.06 0.38 26.91
CA ASN A 126 -32.39 0.14 28.32
C ASN A 126 -31.94 -1.23 28.87
N GLY A 127 -30.77 -1.72 28.43
CA GLY A 127 -30.20 -3.00 28.90
C GLY A 127 -30.92 -4.26 28.39
N LYS A 128 -31.80 -4.12 27.39
CA LYS A 128 -32.41 -5.25 26.68
C LYS A 128 -31.86 -5.33 25.25
N ASP A 129 -31.58 -6.56 24.83
CA ASP A 129 -31.21 -6.86 23.45
C ASP A 129 -32.37 -6.48 22.53
N ILE A 130 -32.05 -5.79 21.43
CA ILE A 130 -33.06 -5.48 20.41
C ILE A 130 -33.39 -6.79 19.68
N SER A 131 -34.53 -7.40 20.02
CA SER A 131 -35.07 -8.52 19.25
C SER A 131 -35.57 -8.01 17.90
N ILE A 132 -34.97 -8.50 16.81
CA ILE A 132 -35.37 -8.17 15.43
C ILE A 132 -36.88 -8.47 15.20
N GLN A 133 -37.47 -9.41 15.95
CA GLN A 133 -38.89 -9.75 15.82
C GLN A 133 -39.84 -8.65 16.35
N GLU A 134 -39.41 -7.82 17.29
CA GLU A 134 -40.25 -6.73 17.82
C GLU A 134 -40.30 -5.53 16.87
N GLN A 135 -39.21 -5.26 16.16
CA GLN A 135 -39.18 -4.20 15.12
C GLN A 135 -40.09 -4.55 13.95
N VAL A 136 -40.07 -5.80 13.46
CA VAL A 136 -40.97 -6.24 12.38
C VAL A 136 -42.44 -6.16 12.80
N LYS A 137 -42.78 -6.54 14.03
CA LYS A 137 -44.17 -6.43 14.55
C LYS A 137 -44.66 -4.98 14.63
N ASN A 138 -43.79 -4.04 15.00
CA ASN A 138 -44.16 -2.62 15.08
C ASN A 138 -44.31 -1.99 13.70
N ILE A 139 -43.44 -2.32 12.73
CA ILE A 139 -43.55 -1.84 11.34
C ILE A 139 -44.87 -2.33 10.72
N VAL A 140 -45.16 -3.62 10.85
CA VAL A 140 -46.39 -4.22 10.32
C VAL A 140 -47.65 -3.60 10.97
N LYS A 141 -47.62 -3.29 12.28
CA LYS A 141 -48.73 -2.60 12.94
C LYS A 141 -48.97 -1.18 12.42
N ILE A 142 -47.92 -0.45 12.06
CA ILE A 142 -48.03 0.94 11.56
C ILE A 142 -48.64 0.94 10.15
N GLU A 143 -48.23 0.01 9.29
CA GLU A 143 -48.80 -0.14 7.93
C GLU A 143 -50.30 -0.48 7.97
N PHE A 144 -50.72 -1.43 8.83
CA PHE A 144 -52.14 -1.79 8.98
C PHE A 144 -53.04 -0.70 9.58
N VAL A 145 -52.47 0.28 10.28
CA VAL A 145 -53.23 1.42 10.84
C VAL A 145 -53.41 2.51 9.80
N ASN A 146 -52.42 2.73 8.93
CA ASN A 146 -52.53 3.70 7.84
C ASN A 146 -53.55 3.25 6.78
N ASP A 147 -53.59 1.95 6.43
CA ASP A 147 -54.57 1.41 5.48
C ASP A 147 -56.04 1.52 5.94
N LYS A 148 -56.28 1.63 7.26
CA LYS A 148 -57.64 1.77 7.81
C LYS A 148 -58.13 3.21 7.93
N ASN A 149 -57.22 4.19 7.86
CA ASN A 149 -57.57 5.60 7.96
C ASN A 149 -57.78 6.28 6.60
N GLU A 150 -57.60 5.56 5.49
CA GLU A 150 -57.88 6.03 4.13
C GLU A 150 -59.27 5.61 3.61
N ILE A 151 -60.10 4.98 4.47
CA ILE A 151 -61.45 4.51 4.13
C ILE A 151 -62.48 5.13 5.09
N GLU A 152 -62.53 6.46 5.18
CA GLU A 152 -63.68 7.23 5.68
C GLU A 152 -63.91 8.50 4.85
#